data_AF-A0A3C0U6V7-F1
#
_entry.id   AF-A0A3C0U6V7-F1
#
_cell.length_a   1.000
_cell.length_b   1.000
_cell.length_c   1.000
_cell.angle_alpha   90.00
_cell.angle_beta   90.00
_cell.angle_gamma   90.00
#
_symmetry.space_group_name_H-M   'P 1'
#
loop_
_entity.id
_entity.type
_entity.pdbx_description
1 polymer ?
#
loop_
_entity_poly.entity_id
_entity_poly.type
_entity_poly.pdbx_seq_one_letter_code
_entity_poly.pdbx_strand_id
1 'polypeptide(L)'
;MQKEKLNIKYIQPPSIHLEEGMGYHSTAILDYKLEIDADLAAAEEEYQLKLSQYPDVEAASKAAHDELLDNYEHDIEVWNNKSSVGKIIEKKVLDNGKPQPPRPYYPPAKPIKRKVTHQKLFNEEQLSSTYLRVEGLEQDQAGVQIEVHLFGFENDEPVVVKKEYKEVNIKTKVEETKVRSHWTFKYRHSMSLRAVHPDGTIIFDEVPNVVADYKTYASTQEKRSHPSTTAISHVVKLYSKTVEDNMSRIQWMLNDKLGTTIQSRDIEVIYVKNKKGAYDDLENAMYDAKEGYDMLSSRPEKSLEKLSAAIQLWEEALNEADFNDKKARINKKIAPDLYNNLILACTMTGAFDKADDFYSATLRLDLVKRDANNLKELKLLNDYLRQRNQK
;
A
#
# COMPACT_ATOMS: atom_id res chain seq x y z
N MET A 1 35.39 -26.88 -4.81
CA MET A 1 33.94 -27.10 -4.89
C MET A 1 33.33 -26.06 -5.80
N GLN A 2 32.21 -26.41 -6.42
CA GLN A 2 31.36 -25.51 -7.19
C GLN A 2 30.10 -25.21 -6.40
N LYS A 3 29.48 -24.08 -6.71
CA LYS A 3 28.27 -23.60 -6.06
C LYS A 3 27.25 -23.34 -7.15
N GLU A 4 26.12 -24.01 -7.07
CA GLU A 4 24.96 -23.71 -7.89
C GLU A 4 24.08 -22.74 -7.10
N LYS A 5 23.82 -21.56 -7.67
CA LYS A 5 22.97 -20.53 -7.06
C LYS A 5 21.54 -20.71 -7.54
N LEU A 6 20.61 -20.79 -6.61
CA LEU A 6 19.18 -20.98 -6.90
C LEU A 6 18.36 -19.94 -6.15
N ASN A 7 17.25 -19.49 -6.76
CA ASN A 7 16.21 -18.75 -6.07
C ASN A 7 15.03 -19.71 -5.85
N ILE A 8 14.82 -20.09 -4.60
CA ILE A 8 13.77 -21.06 -4.24
C ILE A 8 12.51 -20.35 -3.79
N LYS A 9 11.37 -20.98 -4.04
CA LYS A 9 10.06 -20.52 -3.54
C LYS A 9 9.40 -21.63 -2.75
N TYR A 10 9.06 -21.35 -1.50
CA TYR A 10 8.44 -22.31 -0.59
C TYR A 10 7.21 -21.71 0.08
N ILE A 11 6.30 -22.60 0.50
CA ILE A 11 5.11 -22.23 1.25
C ILE A 11 5.52 -22.15 2.72
N GLN A 12 5.30 -20.98 3.32
CA GLN A 12 5.53 -20.71 4.72
C GLN A 12 4.18 -20.76 5.46
N PRO A 13 4.08 -21.58 6.52
CA PRO A 13 2.88 -21.63 7.36
C PRO A 13 2.62 -20.30 8.11
N PRO A 14 1.40 -20.13 8.63
CA PRO A 14 1.06 -18.97 9.44
C PRO A 14 1.91 -18.86 10.70
N SER A 15 2.05 -17.64 11.23
CA SER A 15 2.63 -17.43 12.55
C SER A 15 1.67 -17.75 13.70
N ILE A 16 0.36 -17.76 13.44
CA ILE A 16 -0.70 -18.06 14.39
C ILE A 16 -1.55 -19.20 13.80
N HIS A 17 -1.54 -20.35 14.45
CA HIS A 17 -2.33 -21.50 14.03
C HIS A 17 -3.75 -21.40 14.56
N LEU A 18 -4.71 -21.62 13.66
CA LEU A 18 -6.11 -21.79 14.00
C LEU A 18 -6.44 -23.28 14.16
N GLU A 19 -7.57 -23.56 14.80
CA GLU A 19 -8.09 -24.92 14.92
C GLU A 19 -8.34 -25.52 13.53
N GLU A 20 -8.17 -26.84 13.42
CA GLU A 20 -8.34 -27.53 12.14
C GLU A 20 -9.78 -27.41 11.64
N GLY A 21 -9.94 -26.99 10.37
CA GLY A 21 -11.25 -26.76 9.76
C GLY A 21 -11.86 -25.38 10.03
N MET A 22 -11.18 -24.50 10.76
CA MET A 22 -11.64 -23.14 10.99
C MET A 22 -11.63 -22.33 9.69
N GLY A 23 -12.78 -21.74 9.35
CA GLY A 23 -12.87 -20.78 8.24
C GLY A 23 -12.70 -19.33 8.70
N TYR A 24 -13.01 -18.39 7.81
CA TYR A 24 -12.98 -16.96 8.10
C TYR A 24 -14.06 -16.17 7.37
N HIS A 25 -14.41 -15.01 7.89
CA HIS A 25 -15.12 -13.98 7.12
C HIS A 25 -14.41 -12.64 7.31
N SER A 26 -14.46 -11.79 6.28
CA SER A 26 -13.71 -10.54 6.28
C SER A 26 -14.53 -9.35 5.82
N THR A 27 -14.23 -8.18 6.37
CA THR A 27 -14.92 -6.92 6.04
C THR A 27 -13.95 -5.75 6.07
N ALA A 28 -13.96 -4.96 5.00
CA ALA A 28 -13.34 -3.65 4.93
C ALA A 28 -14.37 -2.59 5.32
N ILE A 29 -13.99 -1.67 6.20
CA ILE A 29 -14.87 -0.65 6.77
C ILE A 29 -14.26 0.72 6.46
N LEU A 30 -15.03 1.60 5.81
CA LEU A 30 -14.61 2.98 5.57
C LEU A 30 -15.08 3.88 6.70
N ASP A 31 -14.28 4.04 7.76
CA ASP A 31 -14.67 4.86 8.92
C ASP A 31 -14.94 6.33 8.53
N TYR A 32 -14.19 6.85 7.56
CA TYR A 32 -14.34 8.21 7.05
C TYR A 32 -15.62 8.43 6.22
N LYS A 33 -16.34 7.36 5.86
CA LYS A 33 -17.58 7.46 5.05
C LYS A 33 -18.68 8.19 5.81
N LEU A 34 -18.78 7.98 7.13
CA LEU A 34 -19.78 8.63 7.98
C LEU A 34 -19.68 10.17 7.93
N GLU A 35 -18.46 10.70 7.96
CA GLU A 35 -18.23 12.15 7.88
C GLU A 35 -18.62 12.70 6.49
N ILE A 36 -18.28 11.97 5.43
CA ILE A 36 -18.65 12.35 4.05
C ILE A 36 -20.17 12.36 3.88
N ASP A 37 -20.85 11.31 4.34
CA ASP A 37 -22.30 11.19 4.22
C ASP A 37 -23.02 12.29 5.01
N ALA A 38 -22.50 12.65 6.20
CA ALA A 38 -23.01 13.77 6.98
C ALA A 38 -22.87 15.12 6.26
N ASP A 39 -21.72 15.41 5.63
CA ASP A 39 -21.53 16.68 4.91
C ASP A 39 -22.37 16.76 3.61
N LEU A 40 -22.57 15.61 2.95
CA LEU A 40 -23.48 15.49 1.81
C LEU A 40 -24.94 15.71 2.20
N ALA A 41 -25.38 15.18 3.34
CA ALA A 41 -26.70 15.39 3.89
C ALA A 41 -26.91 16.86 4.28
N ALA A 42 -25.95 17.49 4.97
CA ALA A 42 -26.01 18.90 5.32
C ALA A 42 -26.09 19.81 4.07
N ALA A 43 -25.33 19.48 3.01
CA ALA A 43 -25.42 20.21 1.75
C ALA A 43 -26.79 20.05 1.05
N GLU A 44 -27.46 18.91 1.23
CA GLU A 44 -28.83 18.70 0.74
C GLU A 44 -29.85 19.49 1.56
N GLU A 45 -29.77 19.45 2.89
CA GLU A 45 -30.65 20.21 3.77
C GLU A 45 -30.56 21.72 3.52
N GLU A 46 -29.34 22.26 3.40
CA GLU A 46 -29.12 23.67 3.06
C GLU A 46 -29.76 24.03 1.72
N TYR A 47 -29.64 23.13 0.73
CA TYR A 47 -30.22 23.34 -0.59
C TYR A 47 -31.76 23.30 -0.55
N GLN A 48 -32.35 22.34 0.14
CA GLN A 48 -33.81 22.23 0.30
C GLN A 48 -34.39 23.42 1.07
N LEU A 49 -33.68 23.92 2.09
CA LEU A 49 -34.07 25.12 2.81
C LEU A 49 -34.03 26.36 1.90
N LYS A 50 -32.97 26.54 1.11
CA LYS A 50 -32.89 27.66 0.15
C LYS A 50 -33.95 27.56 -0.93
N LEU A 51 -34.27 26.34 -1.39
CA LEU A 51 -35.34 26.11 -2.37
C LEU A 51 -36.72 26.42 -1.80
N SER A 52 -37.01 26.06 -0.55
CA SER A 52 -38.30 26.35 0.08
C SER A 52 -38.52 27.84 0.33
N GLN A 53 -37.44 28.58 0.60
CA GLN A 53 -37.45 30.03 0.77
C GLN A 53 -37.43 30.80 -0.56
N TYR A 54 -37.06 30.16 -1.68
CA TYR A 54 -36.91 30.83 -2.96
C TYR A 54 -38.18 31.52 -3.47
N PRO A 55 -39.41 30.95 -3.35
CA PRO A 55 -40.64 31.64 -3.74
C PRO A 55 -40.84 32.97 -3.00
N ASP A 56 -40.52 33.03 -1.70
CA ASP A 56 -40.64 34.26 -0.92
C ASP A 56 -39.60 35.30 -1.34
N VAL A 57 -38.37 34.86 -1.63
CA VAL A 57 -37.29 35.72 -2.15
C VAL A 57 -37.65 36.27 -3.53
N GLU A 58 -38.23 35.45 -4.41
CA GLU A 58 -38.69 35.88 -5.73
C GLU A 58 -39.87 36.86 -5.63
N ALA A 59 -40.84 36.58 -4.76
CA ALA A 59 -41.98 37.47 -4.52
C ALA A 59 -41.54 38.82 -3.95
N ALA A 60 -40.63 38.84 -2.98
CA ALA A 60 -40.08 40.07 -2.40
C ALA A 60 -39.27 40.87 -3.44
N SER A 61 -38.45 40.19 -4.26
CA SER A 61 -37.69 40.81 -5.35
C SER A 61 -38.62 41.45 -6.39
N LYS A 62 -39.71 40.75 -6.74
CA LYS A 62 -40.72 41.28 -7.66
C LYS A 62 -41.47 42.47 -7.07
N ALA A 63 -41.92 42.38 -5.82
CA ALA A 63 -42.61 43.49 -5.15
C ALA A 63 -41.73 44.75 -5.06
N ALA A 64 -40.44 44.60 -4.76
CA ALA A 64 -39.49 45.71 -4.76
C ALA A 64 -39.28 46.32 -6.16
N HIS A 65 -39.33 45.49 -7.21
CA HIS A 65 -39.27 45.99 -8.59
C HIS A 65 -40.55 46.74 -8.99
N ASP A 66 -41.72 46.19 -8.66
CA ASP A 66 -43.02 46.80 -8.89
C ASP A 66 -43.12 48.17 -8.17
N GLU A 67 -42.63 48.28 -6.93
CA GLU A 67 -42.56 49.55 -6.19
C GLU A 67 -41.64 50.58 -6.88
N LEU A 68 -40.50 50.15 -7.43
CA LEU A 68 -39.62 51.03 -8.21
C LEU A 68 -40.29 51.50 -9.51
N LEU A 69 -41.13 50.67 -10.12
CA LEU A 69 -41.89 51.02 -11.31
C LEU A 69 -42.97 52.05 -10.97
N ASP A 70 -43.76 51.83 -9.91
CA ASP A 70 -44.80 52.75 -9.44
C ASP A 70 -44.21 54.12 -9.07
N ASN A 71 -43.08 54.13 -8.34
CA ASN A 71 -42.37 55.37 -8.01
C ASN A 71 -41.87 56.09 -9.27
N TYR A 72 -41.32 55.35 -10.24
CA TYR A 72 -40.90 55.93 -11.52
C TYR A 72 -42.09 56.52 -12.32
N GLU A 73 -43.23 55.83 -12.35
CA GLU A 73 -44.45 56.29 -13.02
C GLU A 73 -45.01 57.56 -12.36
N HIS A 74 -45.02 57.61 -11.02
CA HIS A 74 -45.40 58.81 -10.28
C HIS A 74 -44.43 59.98 -10.56
N ASP A 75 -43.12 59.73 -10.45
CA ASP A 75 -42.09 60.75 -10.64
C ASP A 75 -42.09 61.32 -12.06
N ILE A 76 -42.33 60.48 -13.09
CA ILE A 76 -42.39 60.95 -14.46
C ILE A 76 -43.66 61.74 -14.74
N GLU A 77 -44.80 61.40 -14.12
CA GLU A 77 -46.03 62.18 -14.19
C GLU A 77 -45.86 63.55 -13.54
N VAL A 78 -45.30 63.59 -12.33
CA VAL A 78 -44.95 64.83 -11.61
C VAL A 78 -43.97 65.67 -12.43
N TRP A 79 -42.93 65.07 -13.01
CA TRP A 79 -42.01 65.76 -13.90
C TRP A 79 -42.76 66.34 -15.11
N ASN A 80 -43.62 65.55 -15.77
CA ASN A 80 -44.33 65.98 -16.98
C ASN A 80 -45.25 67.17 -16.71
N ASN A 81 -45.92 67.21 -15.55
CA ASN A 81 -46.83 68.28 -15.14
C ASN A 81 -46.13 69.59 -14.70
N LYS A 82 -44.80 69.63 -14.49
CA LYS A 82 -44.06 70.86 -14.14
C LYS A 82 -43.92 71.83 -15.34
N SER A 83 -44.00 73.13 -15.10
CA SER A 83 -43.83 74.18 -16.13
C SER A 83 -42.39 74.22 -16.67
N SER A 84 -42.22 74.71 -17.91
CA SER A 84 -40.93 74.79 -18.60
C SER A 84 -39.86 75.58 -17.84
N VAL A 85 -40.26 76.58 -17.03
CA VAL A 85 -39.35 77.39 -16.18
C VAL A 85 -38.92 76.60 -14.93
N GLY A 86 -39.82 75.82 -14.33
CA GLY A 86 -39.50 74.97 -13.16
C GLY A 86 -38.50 73.85 -13.49
N LYS A 87 -38.62 73.24 -14.67
CA LYS A 87 -37.70 72.20 -15.16
C LYS A 87 -36.26 72.70 -15.38
N ILE A 88 -36.08 73.99 -15.67
CA ILE A 88 -34.76 74.61 -15.89
C ILE A 88 -34.10 74.96 -14.54
N ILE A 89 -34.88 75.35 -13.52
CA ILE A 89 -34.37 75.66 -12.18
C ILE A 89 -33.89 74.38 -11.47
N GLU A 90 -34.67 73.29 -11.48
CA GLU A 90 -34.27 72.02 -10.85
C GLU A 90 -33.00 71.42 -11.48
N LYS A 91 -32.88 71.45 -12.81
CA LYS A 91 -31.69 70.94 -13.51
C LYS A 91 -30.43 71.77 -13.25
N LYS A 92 -30.56 73.07 -12.96
CA LYS A 92 -29.41 73.96 -12.69
C LYS A 92 -29.05 74.08 -11.20
N VAL A 93 -30.00 73.90 -10.29
CA VAL A 93 -29.82 74.14 -8.84
C VAL A 93 -29.76 72.84 -8.03
N LEU A 94 -30.49 71.79 -8.44
CA LEU A 94 -30.63 70.53 -7.70
C LEU A 94 -30.03 69.32 -8.43
N ASP A 95 -29.45 69.52 -9.62
CA ASP A 95 -28.92 68.47 -10.51
C ASP A 95 -29.89 67.31 -10.79
N ASN A 96 -31.20 67.56 -10.64
CA ASN A 96 -32.25 66.57 -10.86
C ASN A 96 -32.71 66.57 -12.32
N GLY A 97 -32.41 65.47 -13.03
CA GLY A 97 -32.79 65.24 -14.43
C GLY A 97 -34.17 64.58 -14.60
N LYS A 98 -34.53 64.23 -15.85
CA LYS A 98 -35.72 63.40 -16.13
C LYS A 98 -35.55 62.04 -15.44
N PRO A 99 -36.55 61.56 -14.67
CA PRO A 99 -36.53 60.22 -14.08
C PRO A 99 -36.14 59.18 -15.13
N GLN A 100 -35.28 58.24 -14.75
CA GLN A 100 -34.85 57.14 -15.63
C GLN A 100 -35.67 55.90 -15.30
N PRO A 101 -36.10 55.12 -16.32
CA PRO A 101 -36.85 53.91 -16.07
C PRO A 101 -36.01 52.91 -15.25
N PRO A 102 -36.64 52.15 -14.33
CA PRO A 102 -35.95 51.09 -13.63
C PRO A 102 -35.44 50.04 -14.63
N ARG A 103 -34.40 49.31 -14.23
CA ARG A 103 -33.88 48.20 -15.05
C ARG A 103 -34.97 47.13 -15.25
N PRO A 104 -34.95 46.36 -16.34
CA PRO A 104 -35.86 45.22 -16.50
C PRO A 104 -35.77 44.28 -15.29
N TYR A 105 -36.90 43.73 -14.87
CA TYR A 105 -36.93 42.74 -13.80
C TYR A 105 -36.17 41.48 -14.24
N TYR A 106 -35.24 41.04 -13.40
CA TYR A 106 -34.60 39.74 -13.51
C TYR A 106 -34.84 39.00 -12.20
N PRO A 107 -35.41 37.78 -12.25
CA PRO A 107 -35.60 37.01 -11.03
C PRO A 107 -34.25 36.68 -10.40
N PRO A 108 -34.20 36.57 -9.06
CA PRO A 108 -32.99 36.16 -8.36
C PRO A 108 -32.52 34.78 -8.86
N ALA A 109 -31.22 34.53 -8.79
CA ALA A 109 -30.68 33.24 -9.21
C ALA A 109 -31.27 32.11 -8.37
N LYS A 110 -31.70 31.03 -9.02
CA LYS A 110 -32.16 29.83 -8.31
C LYS A 110 -31.05 29.29 -7.41
N PRO A 111 -31.39 28.78 -6.21
CA PRO A 111 -30.43 28.11 -5.36
C PRO A 111 -29.70 27.00 -6.12
N ILE A 112 -28.41 26.83 -5.81
CA ILE A 112 -27.59 25.75 -6.35
C ILE A 112 -27.05 24.96 -5.17
N LYS A 113 -27.14 23.63 -5.24
CA LYS A 113 -26.60 22.75 -4.21
C LYS A 113 -25.09 22.95 -4.09
N ARG A 114 -24.62 23.16 -2.86
CA ARG A 114 -23.19 23.25 -2.55
C ARG A 114 -22.50 21.95 -2.97
N LYS A 115 -21.42 22.06 -3.75
CA LYS A 115 -20.59 20.90 -4.11
C LYS A 115 -19.69 20.51 -2.95
N VAL A 116 -19.91 19.34 -2.38
CA VAL A 116 -19.03 18.74 -1.37
C VAL A 116 -17.85 18.08 -2.08
N THR A 117 -16.63 18.43 -1.66
CA THR A 117 -15.41 17.80 -2.14
C THR A 117 -14.91 16.85 -1.08
N HIS A 118 -14.79 15.57 -1.41
CA HIS A 118 -14.39 14.53 -0.47
C HIS A 118 -13.38 13.59 -1.11
N GLN A 119 -12.70 12.80 -0.27
CA GLN A 119 -11.86 11.69 -0.74
C GLN A 119 -12.69 10.59 -1.40
N LYS A 120 -12.03 9.72 -2.17
CA LYS A 120 -12.72 8.65 -2.90
C LYS A 120 -13.41 7.68 -1.92
N LEU A 121 -14.68 7.38 -2.18
CA LEU A 121 -15.38 6.26 -1.54
C LEU A 121 -15.06 4.99 -2.32
N PHE A 122 -14.42 4.02 -1.66
CA PHE A 122 -14.14 2.71 -2.23
C PHE A 122 -15.33 1.77 -2.05
N ASN A 123 -15.36 0.69 -2.82
CA ASN A 123 -16.34 -0.37 -2.62
C ASN A 123 -15.80 -1.35 -1.56
N GLU A 124 -16.48 -1.42 -0.42
CA GLU A 124 -16.10 -2.23 0.75
C GLU A 124 -16.07 -3.72 0.44
N GLU A 125 -17.05 -4.24 -0.31
CA GLU A 125 -17.10 -5.64 -0.73
C GLU A 125 -15.95 -6.00 -1.68
N GLN A 126 -15.61 -5.09 -2.60
CA GLN A 126 -14.51 -5.26 -3.53
C GLN A 126 -13.17 -5.25 -2.79
N LEU A 127 -12.98 -4.35 -1.82
CA LEU A 127 -11.78 -4.34 -0.99
C LEU A 127 -11.64 -5.65 -0.20
N SER A 128 -12.73 -6.10 0.41
CA SER A 128 -12.76 -7.33 1.21
C SER A 128 -12.43 -8.56 0.36
N SER A 129 -13.16 -8.76 -0.73
CA SER A 129 -12.98 -9.89 -1.65
C SER A 129 -11.63 -9.89 -2.37
N THR A 130 -11.03 -8.71 -2.61
CA THR A 130 -9.75 -8.62 -3.31
C THR A 130 -8.57 -8.85 -2.37
N TYR A 131 -8.55 -8.20 -1.21
CA TYR A 131 -7.36 -8.10 -0.36
C TYR A 131 -7.47 -8.84 0.97
N LEU A 132 -8.68 -9.08 1.49
CA LEU A 132 -8.86 -9.71 2.81
C LEU A 132 -9.12 -11.22 2.67
N ARG A 133 -8.30 -11.86 1.83
CA ARG A 133 -8.29 -13.31 1.61
C ARG A 133 -7.19 -13.94 2.44
N VAL A 134 -7.54 -15.04 3.12
CA VAL A 134 -6.61 -15.85 3.91
C VAL A 134 -6.29 -17.13 3.15
N GLU A 135 -5.07 -17.22 2.64
CA GLU A 135 -4.58 -18.36 1.87
C GLU A 135 -4.50 -19.60 2.75
N GLY A 136 -5.14 -20.68 2.32
CA GLY A 136 -5.21 -21.95 3.05
C GLY A 136 -6.42 -22.07 3.99
N LEU A 137 -7.28 -21.05 4.08
CA LEU A 137 -8.56 -21.11 4.78
C LEU A 137 -9.72 -20.88 3.81
N GLU A 138 -10.88 -21.42 4.16
CA GLU A 138 -12.13 -21.23 3.40
C GLU A 138 -13.00 -20.15 4.04
N GLN A 139 -13.87 -19.54 3.23
CA GLN A 139 -14.84 -18.58 3.77
C GLN A 139 -15.92 -19.27 4.59
N ASP A 140 -16.13 -18.78 5.82
CA ASP A 140 -17.14 -19.25 6.75
C ASP A 140 -17.62 -18.09 7.64
N GLN A 141 -18.94 -17.87 7.68
CA GLN A 141 -19.55 -16.83 8.51
C GLN A 141 -19.47 -17.15 10.01
N ALA A 142 -19.26 -18.41 10.39
CA ALA A 142 -19.02 -18.82 11.76
C ALA A 142 -17.51 -18.88 12.12
N GLY A 143 -16.64 -18.54 11.16
CA GLY A 143 -15.20 -18.56 11.32
C GLY A 143 -14.63 -17.29 11.96
N VAL A 144 -13.30 -17.14 11.87
CA VAL A 144 -12.60 -15.95 12.39
C VAL A 144 -13.11 -14.68 11.68
N GLN A 145 -13.50 -13.69 12.48
CA GLN A 145 -13.91 -12.38 12.00
C GLN A 145 -12.69 -11.51 11.74
N ILE A 146 -12.50 -11.06 10.51
CA ILE A 146 -11.40 -10.17 10.10
C ILE A 146 -11.97 -8.81 9.70
N GLU A 147 -11.47 -7.76 10.33
CA GLU A 147 -11.89 -6.39 10.06
C GLU A 147 -10.68 -5.54 9.68
N VAL A 148 -10.85 -4.74 8.64
CA VAL A 148 -9.88 -3.70 8.27
C VAL A 148 -10.58 -2.37 8.21
N HIS A 149 -10.22 -1.48 9.13
CA HIS A 149 -10.76 -0.13 9.17
C HIS A 149 -9.87 0.83 8.41
N LEU A 150 -10.47 1.61 7.53
CA LEU A 150 -9.83 2.65 6.74
C LEU A 150 -10.19 4.00 7.37
N PHE A 151 -9.20 4.67 7.98
CA PHE A 151 -9.43 5.92 8.73
C PHE A 151 -9.52 7.18 7.84
N GLY A 152 -9.14 7.05 6.57
CA GLY A 152 -9.16 8.13 5.59
C GLY A 152 -7.78 8.67 5.26
N PHE A 153 -7.74 9.45 4.18
CA PHE A 153 -6.53 10.05 3.65
C PHE A 153 -6.27 11.40 4.30
N GLU A 154 -5.04 11.58 4.75
CA GLU A 154 -4.56 12.83 5.33
C GLU A 154 -3.35 13.31 4.53
N ASN A 155 -3.24 14.62 4.32
CA ASN A 155 -2.04 15.24 3.79
C ASN A 155 -1.82 16.64 4.33
N ASP A 156 -0.54 17.02 4.42
CA ASP A 156 -0.16 18.40 4.66
C ASP A 156 -0.54 19.29 3.45
N GLU A 157 -0.65 20.59 3.67
CA GLU A 157 -0.79 21.55 2.57
C GLU A 157 0.39 21.41 1.59
N PRO A 158 0.13 21.20 0.29
CA PRO A 158 1.20 21.08 -0.69
C PRO A 158 2.04 22.34 -0.85
N VAL A 159 3.35 22.17 -0.74
CA VAL A 159 4.32 23.26 -0.86
C VAL A 159 5.15 23.11 -2.13
N VAL A 160 5.46 24.22 -2.80
CA VAL A 160 6.43 24.24 -3.90
C VAL A 160 7.85 24.39 -3.37
N VAL A 161 8.68 23.39 -3.63
CA VAL A 161 10.13 23.46 -3.38
C VAL A 161 10.80 23.98 -4.64
N LYS A 162 11.66 25.00 -4.51
CA LYS A 162 12.49 25.55 -5.57
C LYS A 162 13.95 25.25 -5.28
N LYS A 163 14.69 24.81 -6.30
CA LYS A 163 16.14 24.61 -6.24
C LYS A 163 16.80 25.35 -7.40
N GLU A 164 17.85 26.08 -7.08
CA GLU A 164 18.67 26.77 -8.06
C GLU A 164 19.80 25.87 -8.52
N TYR A 165 20.02 25.82 -9.83
CA TYR A 165 21.08 25.06 -10.48
C TYR A 165 21.91 26.02 -11.32
N LYS A 166 23.22 26.00 -11.11
CA LYS A 166 24.15 26.67 -12.02
C LYS A 166 24.36 25.75 -13.23
N GLU A 167 23.90 26.19 -14.39
CA GLU A 167 24.17 25.51 -15.66
C GLU A 167 25.06 26.42 -16.51
N VAL A 168 26.21 25.89 -16.96
CA VAL A 168 27.07 26.60 -17.91
C VAL A 168 26.41 26.52 -19.29
N ASN A 169 26.11 27.66 -19.87
CA ASN A 169 25.59 27.73 -21.23
C ASN A 169 26.68 27.27 -22.20
N ILE A 170 26.46 26.15 -22.88
CA ILE A 170 27.45 25.49 -23.76
C ILE A 170 27.91 26.41 -24.90
N LYS A 171 27.07 27.37 -25.32
CA LYS A 171 27.38 28.29 -26.42
C LYS A 171 28.13 29.54 -25.96
N THR A 172 27.72 30.13 -24.85
CA THR A 172 28.29 31.41 -24.37
C THR A 172 29.38 31.23 -23.30
N LYS A 173 29.53 30.01 -22.75
CA LYS A 173 30.40 29.67 -21.61
C LYS A 173 30.14 30.50 -20.35
N VAL A 174 28.97 31.14 -20.25
CA VAL A 174 28.53 31.91 -19.08
C VAL A 174 27.74 30.99 -18.14
N GLU A 175 27.95 31.13 -16.83
CA GLU A 175 27.13 30.48 -15.80
C GLU A 175 25.75 31.15 -15.74
N GLU A 176 24.69 30.40 -16.03
CA GLU A 176 23.31 30.83 -15.85
C GLU A 176 22.69 30.09 -14.66
N THR A 177 22.00 30.84 -13.79
CA THR A 177 21.22 30.24 -12.71
C THR A 177 19.84 29.86 -13.24
N LYS A 178 19.52 28.56 -13.21
CA LYS A 178 18.20 28.04 -13.57
C LYS A 178 17.47 27.52 -12.34
N VAL A 179 16.23 27.95 -12.20
CA VAL A 179 15.33 27.47 -11.15
C VAL A 179 14.63 26.21 -11.64
N ARG A 180 14.61 25.17 -10.81
CA ARG A 180 13.72 24.03 -10.96
C ARG A 180 12.79 23.92 -9.76
N SER A 181 11.54 23.57 -9.99
CA SER A 181 10.52 23.48 -8.95
C SER A 181 9.78 22.15 -8.98
N HIS A 182 9.30 21.69 -7.82
CA HIS A 182 8.39 20.55 -7.70
C HIS A 182 7.44 20.72 -6.51
N TRP A 183 6.32 20.01 -6.53
CA TRP A 183 5.43 19.88 -5.38
C TRP A 183 6.02 18.92 -4.35
N THR A 184 5.78 19.19 -3.07
CA THR A 184 6.06 18.27 -1.96
C THR A 184 4.95 18.36 -0.92
N PHE A 185 4.60 17.24 -0.30
CA PHE A 185 3.73 17.17 0.88
C PHE A 185 3.89 15.80 1.55
N LYS A 186 3.55 15.73 2.84
CA LYS A 186 3.38 14.45 3.52
C LYS A 186 1.95 13.96 3.36
N TYR A 187 1.77 12.66 3.28
CA TYR A 187 0.47 12.02 3.20
C TYR A 187 0.46 10.67 3.90
N ARG A 188 -0.71 10.22 4.34
CA ARG A 188 -0.94 8.86 4.81
C ARG A 188 -2.38 8.45 4.56
N HIS A 189 -2.62 7.15 4.62
CA HIS A 189 -3.97 6.60 4.73
C HIS A 189 -3.90 5.47 5.74
N SER A 190 -4.03 5.82 7.01
CA SER A 190 -3.91 4.86 8.12
C SER A 190 -5.02 3.81 8.04
N MET A 191 -4.69 2.59 8.48
CA MET A 191 -5.63 1.47 8.52
C MET A 191 -5.34 0.59 9.74
N SER A 192 -6.38 0.04 10.37
CA SER A 192 -6.21 -1.02 11.36
C SER A 192 -6.50 -2.39 10.76
N LEU A 193 -5.93 -3.42 11.36
CA LEU A 193 -6.18 -4.82 11.03
C LEU A 193 -6.51 -5.55 12.34
N ARG A 194 -7.70 -6.14 12.39
CA ARG A 194 -8.20 -6.85 13.55
C ARG A 194 -8.70 -8.23 13.15
N ALA A 195 -8.42 -9.23 13.98
CA ALA A 195 -9.00 -10.56 13.87
C ALA A 195 -9.51 -11.03 15.24
N VAL A 196 -10.74 -11.56 15.24
CA VAL A 196 -11.43 -12.04 16.43
C VAL A 196 -11.89 -13.47 16.19
N HIS A 197 -11.56 -14.34 17.12
CA HIS A 197 -11.99 -15.74 17.12
C HIS A 197 -13.50 -15.83 17.43
N PRO A 198 -14.23 -16.88 16.96
CA PRO A 198 -15.67 -17.02 17.20
C PRO A 198 -16.12 -17.00 18.66
N ASP A 199 -15.23 -17.32 19.60
CA ASP A 199 -15.48 -17.25 21.05
C ASP A 199 -15.39 -15.82 21.63
N GLY A 200 -15.03 -14.83 20.80
CA GLY A 200 -14.81 -13.45 21.18
C GLY A 200 -13.37 -13.09 21.55
N THR A 201 -12.44 -14.05 21.53
CA THR A 201 -11.02 -13.81 21.82
C THR A 201 -10.38 -13.00 20.69
N ILE A 202 -9.73 -11.89 21.04
CA ILE A 202 -8.97 -11.08 20.06
C ILE A 202 -7.67 -11.81 19.74
N ILE A 203 -7.48 -12.17 18.47
CA ILE A 203 -6.26 -12.82 17.99
C ILE A 203 -5.17 -11.77 17.77
N PHE A 204 -5.54 -10.68 17.08
CA PHE A 204 -4.73 -9.47 16.98
C PHE A 204 -5.62 -8.26 16.71
N ASP A 205 -5.14 -7.10 17.13
CA ASP A 205 -5.73 -5.79 16.86
C ASP A 205 -4.60 -4.78 16.80
N GLU A 206 -4.24 -4.36 15.59
CA GLU A 206 -3.07 -3.52 15.38
C GLU A 206 -3.30 -2.48 14.28
N VAL A 207 -2.55 -1.37 14.39
CA VAL A 207 -2.44 -0.35 13.35
C VAL A 207 -1.02 -0.46 12.79
N PRO A 208 -0.78 -1.15 11.66
CA PRO A 208 0.56 -1.43 11.21
C PRO A 208 1.33 -0.15 10.84
N ASN A 209 2.51 0.08 11.41
CA ASN A 209 3.32 1.27 11.13
C ASN A 209 3.59 1.48 9.64
N VAL A 210 3.74 0.39 8.87
CA VAL A 210 3.95 0.42 7.41
C VAL A 210 2.81 1.10 6.63
N VAL A 211 1.60 1.15 7.20
CA VAL A 211 0.44 1.85 6.62
C VAL A 211 0.07 3.12 7.39
N ALA A 212 0.45 3.24 8.65
CA ALA A 212 0.12 4.35 9.54
C ALA A 212 1.03 5.58 9.38
N ASP A 213 2.29 5.37 9.01
CA ASP A 213 3.29 6.44 8.96
C ASP A 213 3.10 7.37 7.77
N TYR A 214 3.41 8.66 7.97
CA TYR A 214 3.44 9.64 6.90
C TYR A 214 4.53 9.32 5.87
N LYS A 215 4.10 9.21 4.61
CA LYS A 215 4.96 9.13 3.42
C LYS A 215 5.17 10.54 2.87
N THR A 216 6.33 10.80 2.27
CA THR A 216 6.58 12.08 1.58
C THR A 216 6.38 11.89 0.07
N TYR A 217 5.50 12.70 -0.52
CA TYR A 217 5.37 12.81 -1.95
C TYR A 217 6.25 13.93 -2.49
N ALA A 218 6.92 13.70 -3.61
CA ALA A 218 7.58 14.72 -4.40
C ALA A 218 7.24 14.52 -5.88
N SER A 219 6.75 15.56 -6.55
CA SER A 219 6.51 15.50 -8.00
C SER A 219 7.82 15.54 -8.78
N THR A 220 7.77 15.19 -10.07
CA THR A 220 8.89 15.40 -10.99
C THR A 220 9.32 16.87 -10.99
N GLN A 221 10.63 17.11 -11.02
CA GLN A 221 11.19 18.45 -11.11
C GLN A 221 10.94 19.07 -12.49
N GLU A 222 10.41 20.28 -12.50
CA GLU A 222 10.16 21.05 -13.72
C GLU A 222 11.15 22.22 -13.84
N LYS A 223 11.62 22.51 -15.07
CA LYS A 223 12.53 23.63 -15.36
C LYS A 223 11.79 24.98 -15.39
N ARG A 224 11.17 25.35 -14.27
CA ARG A 224 10.41 26.59 -14.09
C ARG A 224 10.38 26.98 -12.60
N SER A 225 9.93 28.20 -12.31
CA SER A 225 9.84 28.73 -10.94
C SER A 225 8.61 28.25 -10.16
N HIS A 226 7.63 27.67 -10.86
CA HIS A 226 6.43 27.09 -10.27
C HIS A 226 5.92 25.94 -11.16
N PRO A 227 5.56 24.76 -10.60
CA PRO A 227 5.07 23.64 -11.41
C PRO A 227 3.79 24.02 -12.18
N SER A 228 3.62 23.50 -13.39
CA SER A 228 2.42 23.79 -14.19
C SER A 228 1.19 23.00 -13.76
N THR A 229 1.37 21.93 -13.00
CA THR A 229 0.28 21.08 -12.51
C THR A 229 -0.25 21.60 -11.17
N THR A 230 -1.53 21.39 -10.91
CA THR A 230 -2.11 21.69 -9.59
C THR A 230 -1.75 20.58 -8.60
N ALA A 231 -1.44 20.96 -7.37
CA ALA A 231 -1.11 20.00 -6.32
C ALA A 231 -2.24 18.99 -6.04
N ILE A 232 -3.50 19.46 -6.11
CA ILE A 232 -4.71 18.63 -5.91
C ILE A 232 -4.73 17.44 -6.88
N SER A 233 -4.26 17.61 -8.12
CA SER A 233 -4.23 16.51 -9.09
C SER A 233 -3.30 15.37 -8.65
N HIS A 234 -2.25 15.66 -7.89
CA HIS A 234 -1.35 14.65 -7.31
C HIS A 234 -1.96 14.01 -6.08
N VAL A 235 -2.59 14.80 -5.21
CA VAL A 235 -3.31 14.31 -4.01
C VAL A 235 -4.39 13.30 -4.39
N VAL A 236 -5.26 13.64 -5.35
CA VAL A 236 -6.35 12.74 -5.81
C VAL A 236 -5.82 11.42 -6.38
N LYS A 237 -4.70 11.46 -7.12
CA LYS A 237 -4.05 10.24 -7.66
C LYS A 237 -3.49 9.35 -6.54
N LEU A 238 -3.00 9.95 -5.46
CA LEU A 238 -2.47 9.21 -4.33
C LEU A 238 -3.56 8.48 -3.54
N TYR A 239 -4.81 8.93 -3.55
CA TYR A 239 -5.90 8.25 -2.82
C TYR A 239 -6.00 6.77 -3.21
N SER A 240 -6.19 6.47 -4.50
CA SER A 240 -6.36 5.08 -4.95
C SER A 240 -5.08 4.28 -4.78
N LYS A 241 -3.94 4.84 -5.18
CA LYS A 241 -2.65 4.17 -5.05
C LYS A 241 -2.31 3.82 -3.60
N THR A 242 -2.53 4.75 -2.67
CA THR A 242 -2.17 4.52 -1.26
C THR A 242 -3.06 3.44 -0.66
N VAL A 243 -4.35 3.41 -0.99
CA VAL A 243 -5.25 2.34 -0.53
C VAL A 243 -4.86 1.00 -1.14
N GLU A 244 -4.60 0.92 -2.45
CA GLU A 244 -4.13 -0.30 -3.10
C GLU A 244 -2.83 -0.82 -2.47
N ASP A 245 -1.81 0.04 -2.35
CA ASP A 245 -0.52 -0.31 -1.74
C ASP A 245 -0.71 -0.78 -0.28
N ASN A 246 -1.48 -0.06 0.53
CA ASN A 246 -1.69 -0.38 1.94
C ASN A 246 -2.52 -1.67 2.12
N MET A 247 -3.58 -1.88 1.32
CA MET A 247 -4.38 -3.10 1.36
C MET A 247 -3.56 -4.33 0.92
N SER A 248 -2.66 -4.21 -0.06
CA SER A 248 -1.72 -5.29 -0.39
C SER A 248 -0.76 -5.61 0.77
N ARG A 249 -0.32 -4.61 1.54
CA ARG A 249 0.49 -4.85 2.75
C ARG A 249 -0.31 -5.56 3.83
N ILE A 250 -1.55 -5.13 4.06
CA ILE A 250 -2.46 -5.79 5.01
C ILE A 250 -2.74 -7.23 4.59
N GLN A 251 -2.99 -7.49 3.31
CA GLN A 251 -3.16 -8.85 2.80
C GLN A 251 -1.95 -9.73 3.10
N TRP A 252 -0.74 -9.21 2.88
CA TRP A 252 0.48 -9.96 3.19
C TRP A 252 0.60 -10.23 4.69
N MET A 253 0.33 -9.24 5.54
CA MET A 253 0.36 -9.40 7.01
C MET A 253 -0.69 -10.39 7.50
N LEU A 254 -1.90 -10.32 6.96
CA LEU A 254 -2.99 -11.23 7.26
C LEU A 254 -2.60 -12.68 6.92
N ASN A 255 -2.03 -12.89 5.74
CA ASN A 255 -1.54 -14.20 5.32
C ASN A 255 -0.30 -14.65 6.09
N ASP A 256 0.59 -13.74 6.50
CA ASP A 256 1.72 -14.12 7.37
C ASP A 256 1.24 -14.58 8.75
N LYS A 257 0.16 -13.98 9.26
CA LYS A 257 -0.41 -14.28 10.57
C LYS A 257 -1.30 -15.51 10.58
N LEU A 258 -2.33 -15.56 9.74
CA LEU A 258 -3.39 -16.58 9.77
C LEU A 258 -3.37 -17.54 8.58
N GLY A 259 -2.76 -17.13 7.47
CA GLY A 259 -2.74 -17.91 6.23
C GLY A 259 -1.37 -18.49 5.91
N THR A 260 -1.18 -18.84 4.64
CA THR A 260 0.12 -19.25 4.11
C THR A 260 0.72 -18.15 3.23
N THR A 261 2.04 -18.06 3.20
CA THR A 261 2.74 -17.12 2.31
C THR A 261 3.76 -17.83 1.44
N ILE A 262 3.92 -17.39 0.19
CA ILE A 262 5.02 -17.86 -0.66
C ILE A 262 6.23 -16.97 -0.38
N GLN A 263 7.28 -17.57 0.17
CA GLN A 263 8.54 -16.89 0.43
C GLN A 263 9.56 -17.26 -0.63
N SER A 264 10.43 -16.30 -0.98
CA SER A 264 11.53 -16.53 -1.90
C SER A 264 12.87 -16.38 -1.19
N ARG A 265 13.83 -17.26 -1.47
CA ARG A 265 15.16 -17.21 -0.87
C ARG A 265 16.24 -17.59 -1.87
N ASP A 266 17.32 -16.82 -1.89
CA ASP A 266 18.54 -17.21 -2.59
C ASP A 266 19.32 -18.21 -1.75
N ILE A 267 19.66 -19.35 -2.36
CA ILE A 267 20.42 -20.43 -1.73
C ILE A 267 21.61 -20.82 -2.61
N GLU A 268 22.54 -21.55 -2.02
CA GLU A 268 23.66 -22.17 -2.72
C GLU A 268 23.66 -23.68 -2.44
N VAL A 269 23.59 -24.49 -3.49
CA VAL A 269 23.81 -25.95 -3.40
C VAL A 269 25.25 -26.22 -3.79
N ILE A 270 26.02 -26.79 -2.86
CA ILE A 270 27.46 -26.95 -3.04
C ILE A 270 27.77 -28.38 -3.49
N TYR A 271 28.59 -28.53 -4.53
CA TYR A 271 28.95 -29.84 -5.04
C TYR A 271 30.40 -29.90 -5.51
N VAL A 272 30.91 -31.11 -5.69
CA VAL A 272 32.24 -31.35 -6.27
C VAL A 272 32.04 -31.70 -7.73
N LYS A 273 32.52 -30.85 -8.64
CA LYS A 273 32.47 -31.15 -10.08
C LYS A 273 33.17 -32.46 -10.35
N ASN A 274 32.46 -33.41 -10.93
CA ASN A 274 33.05 -34.69 -11.23
C ASN A 274 34.03 -34.58 -12.42
N LYS A 275 35.24 -35.11 -12.24
CA LYS A 275 36.25 -35.19 -13.32
C LYS A 275 36.57 -36.63 -13.72
N LYS A 276 36.23 -37.64 -12.91
CA LYS A 276 36.62 -39.05 -13.08
C LYS A 276 35.67 -40.07 -12.40
N GLY A 277 34.38 -39.77 -12.22
CA GLY A 277 33.43 -40.66 -11.54
C GLY A 277 33.43 -40.60 -10.00
N ALA A 278 34.47 -40.06 -9.37
CA ALA A 278 34.66 -40.15 -7.91
C ALA A 278 33.61 -39.43 -7.03
N TYR A 279 32.79 -38.57 -7.63
CA TYR A 279 31.76 -37.77 -6.94
C TYR A 279 30.41 -37.80 -7.67
N ASP A 280 30.12 -38.89 -8.39
CA ASP A 280 28.84 -39.07 -9.11
C ASP A 280 27.64 -38.95 -8.17
N ASP A 281 27.76 -39.52 -6.95
CA ASP A 281 26.79 -39.41 -5.88
C ASP A 281 26.49 -37.95 -5.48
N LEU A 282 27.53 -37.15 -5.23
CA LEU A 282 27.38 -35.74 -4.84
C LEU A 282 26.83 -34.87 -5.98
N GLU A 283 27.15 -35.21 -7.23
CA GLU A 283 26.61 -34.52 -8.40
C GLU A 283 25.14 -34.89 -8.63
N ASN A 284 24.77 -36.16 -8.49
CA ASN A 284 23.37 -36.60 -8.54
C ASN A 284 22.54 -35.98 -7.42
N ALA A 285 23.07 -35.94 -6.18
CA ALA A 285 22.42 -35.29 -5.07
C ALA A 285 22.18 -33.79 -5.32
N MET A 286 23.09 -33.12 -6.02
CA MET A 286 22.89 -31.72 -6.43
C MET A 286 21.76 -31.57 -7.45
N TYR A 287 21.66 -32.46 -8.44
CA TYR A 287 20.56 -32.43 -9.42
C TYR A 287 19.20 -32.71 -8.75
N ASP A 288 19.13 -33.73 -7.90
CA ASP A 288 17.90 -34.03 -7.15
C ASP A 288 17.53 -32.88 -6.21
N ALA A 289 18.50 -32.29 -5.51
CA ALA A 289 18.24 -31.13 -4.67
C ALA A 289 17.72 -29.94 -5.47
N LYS A 290 18.33 -29.64 -6.62
CA LYS A 290 17.91 -28.56 -7.51
C LYS A 290 16.47 -28.76 -7.97
N GLU A 291 16.13 -29.94 -8.50
CA GLU A 291 14.77 -30.28 -8.91
C GLU A 291 13.79 -30.19 -7.74
N GLY A 292 14.18 -30.71 -6.56
CA GLY A 292 13.38 -30.65 -5.35
C GLY A 292 13.08 -29.21 -4.94
N TYR A 293 14.10 -28.37 -4.86
CA TYR A 293 13.98 -26.96 -4.50
C TYR A 293 13.11 -26.15 -5.47
N ASP A 294 13.23 -26.40 -6.78
CA ASP A 294 12.40 -25.74 -7.81
C ASP A 294 10.90 -26.08 -7.66
N MET A 295 10.58 -27.22 -7.03
CA MET A 295 9.22 -27.73 -6.87
C MET A 295 8.56 -27.41 -5.52
N LEU A 296 9.28 -26.83 -4.55
CA LEU A 296 8.80 -26.66 -3.15
C LEU A 296 7.42 -26.00 -3.00
N SER A 297 7.13 -24.99 -3.81
CA SER A 297 5.84 -24.27 -3.75
C SER A 297 4.74 -24.81 -4.67
N SER A 298 5.10 -25.57 -5.70
CA SER A 298 4.13 -26.00 -6.73
C SER A 298 3.78 -27.48 -6.65
N ARG A 299 4.70 -28.33 -6.16
CA ARG A 299 4.56 -29.78 -6.06
C ARG A 299 5.29 -30.28 -4.81
N PRO A 300 4.78 -29.94 -3.61
CA PRO A 300 5.49 -30.18 -2.35
C PRO A 300 5.80 -31.67 -2.13
N GLU A 301 4.89 -32.59 -2.45
CA GLU A 301 5.13 -34.03 -2.29
C GLU A 301 6.33 -34.52 -3.14
N LYS A 302 6.37 -34.17 -4.43
CA LYS A 302 7.50 -34.53 -5.32
C LYS A 302 8.79 -33.81 -4.93
N SER A 303 8.68 -32.59 -4.41
CA SER A 303 9.81 -31.86 -3.86
C SER A 303 10.43 -32.61 -2.67
N LEU A 304 9.59 -33.09 -1.74
CA LEU A 304 10.03 -33.89 -0.59
C LEU A 304 10.71 -35.19 -1.01
N GLU A 305 10.17 -35.91 -2.01
CA GLU A 305 10.81 -37.13 -2.53
C GLU A 305 12.24 -36.85 -3.04
N LYS A 306 12.39 -35.80 -3.86
CA LYS A 306 13.68 -35.40 -4.44
C LYS A 306 14.68 -34.91 -3.39
N LEU A 307 14.24 -34.06 -2.47
CA LEU A 307 15.09 -33.58 -1.38
C LEU A 307 15.50 -34.70 -0.43
N SER A 308 14.60 -35.67 -0.17
CA SER A 308 14.93 -36.84 0.65
C SER A 308 16.00 -37.72 -0.01
N ALA A 309 15.93 -37.92 -1.32
CA ALA A 309 16.96 -38.65 -2.07
C ALA A 309 18.33 -37.93 -2.01
N ALA A 310 18.33 -36.60 -2.17
CA ALA A 310 19.55 -35.81 -2.03
C ALA A 310 20.15 -35.86 -0.61
N ILE A 311 19.29 -35.77 0.42
CA ILE A 311 19.70 -35.91 1.83
C ILE A 311 20.37 -37.25 2.06
N GLN A 312 19.77 -38.34 1.59
CA GLN A 312 20.32 -39.69 1.76
C GLN A 312 21.73 -39.79 1.15
N LEU A 313 21.91 -39.31 -0.09
CA LEU A 313 23.23 -39.35 -0.76
C LEU A 313 24.29 -38.53 -0.01
N TRP A 314 23.93 -37.37 0.54
CA TRP A 314 24.87 -36.57 1.34
C TRP A 314 25.17 -37.18 2.71
N GLU A 315 24.18 -37.80 3.37
CA GLU A 315 24.35 -38.58 4.60
C GLU A 315 25.31 -39.75 4.38
N GLU A 316 25.11 -40.53 3.30
CA GLU A 316 25.97 -41.65 2.92
C GLU A 316 27.41 -41.20 2.65
N ALA A 317 27.60 -40.10 1.91
CA ALA A 317 28.93 -39.54 1.67
C ALA A 317 29.62 -39.09 2.97
N LEU A 318 28.89 -38.47 3.91
CA LEU A 318 29.46 -38.04 5.19
C LEU A 318 29.93 -39.20 6.08
N ASN A 319 29.38 -40.42 5.91
CA ASN A 319 29.87 -41.59 6.64
C ASN A 319 31.31 -41.97 6.25
N GLU A 320 31.78 -41.53 5.08
CA GLU A 320 33.16 -41.71 4.62
C GLU A 320 34.11 -40.60 5.10
N ALA A 321 33.62 -39.65 5.91
CA ALA A 321 34.40 -38.48 6.29
C ALA A 321 35.62 -38.84 7.13
N ASP A 322 36.81 -38.48 6.65
CA ASP A 322 38.05 -38.50 7.42
C ASP A 322 38.60 -37.07 7.54
N PHE A 323 38.50 -36.50 8.75
CA PHE A 323 38.94 -35.14 9.03
C PHE A 323 40.47 -35.02 9.19
N ASN A 324 41.16 -36.14 9.39
CA ASN A 324 42.60 -36.20 9.59
C ASN A 324 43.34 -36.43 8.27
N ASP A 325 42.74 -37.13 7.31
CA ASP A 325 43.31 -37.30 5.97
C ASP A 325 42.86 -36.20 4.98
N LYS A 326 43.82 -35.37 4.55
CA LYS A 326 43.60 -34.34 3.53
C LYS A 326 43.35 -34.91 2.14
N LYS A 327 43.63 -36.19 1.90
CA LYS A 327 43.43 -36.89 0.62
C LYS A 327 42.13 -37.70 0.59
N ALA A 328 41.47 -37.89 1.72
CA ALA A 328 40.18 -38.55 1.77
C ALA A 328 39.18 -37.85 0.84
N ARG A 329 38.29 -38.66 0.24
CA ARG A 329 37.24 -38.21 -0.66
C ARG A 329 36.39 -37.14 0.02
N ILE A 330 35.92 -37.43 1.23
CA ILE A 330 35.24 -36.49 2.10
C ILE A 330 36.20 -36.12 3.22
N ASN A 331 36.80 -34.94 3.12
CA ASN A 331 37.77 -34.42 4.08
C ASN A 331 37.25 -33.13 4.73
N LYS A 332 38.05 -32.56 5.63
CA LYS A 332 37.73 -31.32 6.36
C LYS A 332 37.39 -30.08 5.49
N LYS A 333 37.66 -30.11 4.18
CA LYS A 333 37.27 -29.04 3.26
C LYS A 333 35.91 -29.27 2.59
N ILE A 334 35.47 -30.53 2.47
CA ILE A 334 34.25 -30.92 1.76
C ILE A 334 33.10 -31.14 2.74
N ALA A 335 33.38 -31.76 3.88
CA ALA A 335 32.36 -32.04 4.88
C ALA A 335 31.55 -30.81 5.33
N PRO A 336 32.15 -29.62 5.60
CA PRO A 336 31.37 -28.43 5.98
C PRO A 336 30.33 -28.02 4.93
N ASP A 337 30.66 -28.17 3.64
CA ASP A 337 29.77 -27.84 2.54
C ASP A 337 28.64 -28.87 2.39
N LEU A 338 28.90 -30.15 2.69
CA LEU A 338 27.84 -31.18 2.77
C LEU A 338 26.89 -30.90 3.93
N TYR A 339 27.41 -30.49 5.10
CA TYR A 339 26.55 -30.07 6.21
C TYR A 339 25.66 -28.88 5.86
N ASN A 340 26.17 -27.88 5.11
CA ASN A 340 25.34 -26.76 4.63
C ASN A 340 24.16 -27.26 3.77
N ASN A 341 24.42 -28.16 2.83
CA ASN A 341 23.39 -28.75 1.99
C ASN A 341 22.35 -29.53 2.81
N LEU A 342 22.81 -30.38 3.74
CA LEU A 342 21.96 -31.22 4.59
C LEU A 342 21.07 -30.38 5.50
N ILE A 343 21.64 -29.40 6.22
CA ILE A 343 20.86 -28.55 7.12
C ILE A 343 19.78 -27.82 6.34
N LEU A 344 20.11 -27.24 5.17
CA LEU A 344 19.11 -26.56 4.34
C LEU A 344 18.02 -27.52 3.86
N ALA A 345 18.40 -28.68 3.30
CA ALA A 345 17.43 -29.64 2.78
C ALA A 345 16.53 -30.18 3.89
N CYS A 346 17.09 -30.60 5.03
CA CYS A 346 16.32 -31.04 6.19
C CYS A 346 15.39 -29.94 6.72
N THR A 347 15.84 -28.69 6.73
CA THR A 347 15.01 -27.55 7.13
C THR A 347 13.82 -27.37 6.17
N MET A 348 14.06 -27.44 4.85
CA MET A 348 13.01 -27.28 3.83
C MET A 348 12.04 -28.46 3.78
N THR A 349 12.47 -29.66 4.17
CA THR A 349 11.59 -30.85 4.25
C THR A 349 10.87 -31.02 5.59
N GLY A 350 11.09 -30.11 6.55
CA GLY A 350 10.50 -30.17 7.88
C GLY A 350 11.17 -31.16 8.84
N ALA A 351 12.30 -31.76 8.45
CA ALA A 351 13.13 -32.61 9.31
C ALA A 351 13.99 -31.77 10.26
N PHE A 352 13.35 -30.91 11.07
CA PHE A 352 14.02 -29.87 11.86
C PHE A 352 15.01 -30.44 12.88
N ASP A 353 14.70 -31.60 13.47
CA ASP A 353 15.58 -32.26 14.46
C ASP A 353 16.85 -32.79 13.80
N LYS A 354 16.74 -33.39 12.60
CA LYS A 354 17.91 -33.78 11.81
C LYS A 354 18.77 -32.57 11.44
N ALA A 355 18.14 -31.46 11.05
CA ALA A 355 18.87 -30.23 10.74
C ALA A 355 19.66 -29.72 11.96
N ASP A 356 19.11 -29.83 13.16
CA ASP A 356 19.81 -29.49 14.41
C ASP A 356 20.93 -30.45 14.77
N ASP A 357 20.74 -31.75 14.53
CA ASP A 357 21.79 -32.76 14.72
C ASP A 357 22.98 -32.49 13.79
N PHE A 358 22.71 -32.19 12.52
CA PHE A 358 23.75 -31.80 11.56
C PHE A 358 24.44 -30.49 11.96
N TYR A 359 23.67 -29.47 12.36
CA TYR A 359 24.25 -28.22 12.87
C TYR A 359 25.16 -28.49 14.08
N SER A 360 24.70 -29.29 15.04
CA SER A 360 25.47 -29.65 16.24
C SER A 360 26.75 -30.43 15.90
N ALA A 361 26.72 -31.29 14.88
CA ALA A 361 27.91 -31.97 14.37
C ALA A 361 28.95 -30.98 13.83
N THR A 362 28.50 -29.89 13.17
CA THR A 362 29.42 -28.86 12.66
C THR A 362 30.17 -28.09 13.75
N LEU A 363 29.60 -27.97 14.95
CA LEU A 363 30.24 -27.25 16.07
C LEU A 363 31.52 -27.92 16.56
N ARG A 364 31.71 -29.20 16.23
CA ARG A 364 32.93 -29.97 16.55
C ARG A 364 34.03 -29.77 15.50
N LEU A 365 33.73 -29.10 14.39
CA LEU A 365 34.66 -28.86 13.30
C LEU A 365 35.35 -27.50 13.48
N ASP A 366 36.65 -27.44 13.18
CA ASP A 366 37.40 -26.18 13.10
C ASP A 366 37.10 -25.48 11.76
N LEU A 367 36.00 -24.72 11.74
CA LEU A 367 35.48 -24.07 10.53
C LEU A 367 36.06 -22.69 10.29
N VAL A 368 36.24 -22.33 9.02
CA VAL A 368 36.56 -20.96 8.63
C VAL A 368 35.34 -20.06 8.89
N LYS A 369 35.58 -18.84 9.36
CA LYS A 369 34.55 -17.87 9.79
C LYS A 369 33.35 -17.72 8.82
N ARG A 370 33.59 -17.74 7.51
CA ARG A 370 32.53 -17.61 6.50
C ARG A 370 31.54 -18.77 6.58
N ASP A 371 32.03 -20.00 6.67
CA ASP A 371 31.20 -21.19 6.66
C ASP A 371 30.42 -21.28 7.99
N ALA A 372 31.03 -20.83 9.08
CA ALA A 372 30.35 -20.67 10.37
C ALA A 372 29.19 -19.64 10.35
N ASN A 373 29.29 -18.56 9.57
CA ASN A 373 28.19 -17.60 9.42
C ASN A 373 27.01 -18.20 8.65
N ASN A 374 27.26 -18.89 7.54
CA ASN A 374 26.21 -19.54 6.76
C ASN A 374 25.44 -20.58 7.58
N LEU A 375 26.16 -21.41 8.35
CA LEU A 375 25.53 -22.39 9.24
C LEU A 375 24.64 -21.74 10.31
N LYS A 376 25.03 -20.57 10.84
CA LYS A 376 24.18 -19.82 11.78
C LYS A 376 22.91 -19.30 11.11
N GLU A 377 23.00 -18.81 9.89
CA GLU A 377 21.81 -18.37 9.13
C GLU A 377 20.85 -19.52 8.83
N LEU A 378 21.40 -20.70 8.52
CA LEU A 378 20.60 -21.92 8.34
C LEU A 378 19.95 -22.38 9.65
N LYS A 379 20.68 -22.29 10.78
CA LYS A 379 20.11 -22.59 12.10
C LYS A 379 18.96 -21.65 12.46
N LEU A 380 19.10 -20.35 12.22
CA LEU A 380 18.02 -19.38 12.43
C LEU A 380 16.80 -19.69 11.55
N LEU A 381 17.02 -20.10 10.30
CA LEU A 381 15.94 -20.54 9.41
C LEU A 381 15.24 -21.80 9.95
N ASN A 382 16.01 -22.79 10.42
CA ASN A 382 15.49 -24.02 11.01
C ASN A 382 14.58 -23.71 12.21
N ASP A 383 15.05 -22.88 13.12
CA ASP A 383 14.29 -22.49 14.32
C ASP A 383 13.01 -21.73 13.96
N TYR A 384 13.11 -20.79 13.03
CA TYR A 384 11.96 -20.00 12.58
C TYR A 384 10.90 -20.85 11.89
N LEU A 385 11.29 -21.74 10.97
CA LEU A 385 10.33 -22.61 10.28
C LEU A 385 9.79 -23.70 11.20
N ARG A 386 10.60 -24.22 12.14
CA ARG A 386 10.11 -25.14 13.18
C ARG A 386 9.00 -24.49 13.99
N GLN A 387 9.22 -23.28 14.50
CA GLN A 387 8.21 -22.56 15.28
C GLN A 387 6.90 -22.38 14.49
N ARG A 388 7.00 -22.09 13.19
CA ARG A 388 5.84 -21.97 12.30
C ARG A 388 5.18 -23.30 11.92
N ASN A 389 5.82 -24.44 12.12
CA ASN A 389 5.20 -25.75 11.87
C ASN A 389 4.66 -26.41 13.15
N GLN A 390 4.94 -25.83 14.31
CA GLN A 390 4.37 -26.25 15.59
C GLN A 390 2.95 -25.69 15.70
N LYS A 391 1.98 -26.59 15.52
CA LYS A 391 0.55 -26.31 15.74
C LYS A 391 0.24 -26.18 17.22
#